data_AF-A0A2H0YKW4-F1
#
_entry.id   AF-A0A2H0YKW4-F1
#
_cell.length_a   1.000
_cell.length_b   1.000
_cell.length_c   1.000
_cell.angle_alpha   90.00
_cell.angle_beta   90.00
_cell.angle_gamma   90.00
#
_symmetry.space_group_name_H-M   'P 1'
#
loop_
_entity.id
_entity.type
_entity.pdbx_description
1 polymer ?
#
loop_
_entity_poly.entity_id
_entity_poly.type
_entity_poly.pdbx_seq_one_letter_code
_entity_poly.pdbx_strand_id
1 'polypeptide(L)' 'ETRVIKINDADQIVGTYYDGSGMHAFIGTPVVPEPSTIFLFGSGLIGLISFKRNLFLKREAPHGSRGPR' A
#
# COMPACT_ATOMS: atom_id res chain seq x y z
N GLU A 1 -33.55 2.38 1.79
CA GLU A 1 -32.85 2.48 3.09
C GLU A 1 -31.94 1.28 3.22
N THR A 2 -30.78 1.42 3.87
CA THR A 2 -29.83 0.33 4.13
C THR A 2 -29.61 0.22 5.62
N ARG A 3 -29.75 -0.99 6.17
CA ARG A 3 -29.61 -1.25 7.61
C ARG A 3 -28.71 -2.45 7.87
N VAL A 4 -27.77 -2.27 8.79
CA VAL A 4 -26.95 -3.36 9.35
C VAL A 4 -27.69 -3.95 10.54
N ILE A 5 -27.70 -5.28 10.65
CA ILE A 5 -28.45 -6.01 11.67
C ILE A 5 -27.52 -6.64 12.71
N LYS A 6 -26.53 -7.42 12.25
CA LYS A 6 -25.59 -8.13 13.15
C LYS A 6 -24.28 -8.50 12.46
N ILE A 7 -23.33 -8.96 13.26
CA ILE A 7 -22.20 -9.79 12.84
C ILE A 7 -22.53 -11.24 13.21
N ASN A 8 -22.24 -12.20 12.33
CA ASN A 8 -22.44 -13.63 12.61
C ASN A 8 -21.13 -14.31 13.05
N ASP A 9 -21.20 -15.59 13.47
CA ASP A 9 -20.04 -16.37 13.94
C ASP A 9 -18.99 -16.65 12.84
N ALA A 10 -19.28 -16.29 11.59
CA ALA A 10 -18.36 -16.36 10.46
C ALA A 10 -17.69 -15.01 10.17
N ASP A 11 -17.78 -14.04 11.10
CA ASP A 11 -17.26 -12.67 10.97
C ASP A 11 -17.83 -11.88 9.77
N GLN A 12 -19.08 -12.17 9.39
CA GLN A 12 -19.76 -11.48 8.30
C GLN A 12 -20.78 -10.48 8.80
N ILE A 13 -20.90 -9.36 8.08
CA ILE A 13 -21.91 -8.34 8.31
C ILE A 13 -23.21 -8.79 7.64
N VAL A 14 -24.29 -8.92 8.41
CA VAL A 14 -25.62 -9.24 7.91
C VAL A 14 -26.50 -8.00 7.93
N GLY A 15 -27.21 -7.72 6.84
CA GLY A 15 -28.09 -6.57 6.76
C GLY A 15 -29.16 -6.69 5.68
N THR A 16 -29.95 -5.63 5.55
CA THR A 16 -30.96 -5.48 4.50
C THR A 16 -30.87 -4.13 3.80
N TYR A 17 -31.34 -4.08 2.56
CA TYR A 17 -31.53 -2.84 1.81
C TYR A 17 -32.85 -2.86 1.03
N TYR A 18 -33.35 -1.68 0.68
CA TYR A 18 -34.50 -1.51 -0.21
C TYR A 18 -34.07 -0.77 -1.48
N ASP A 19 -34.41 -1.31 -2.65
CA ASP A 19 -34.00 -0.78 -3.97
C ASP A 19 -35.16 -0.35 -4.88
N GLY A 20 -36.39 -0.24 -4.34
CA GLY A 20 -37.57 0.10 -5.13
C GLY A 20 -38.35 -1.10 -5.66
N SER A 21 -37.70 -2.27 -5.78
CA SER A 21 -38.38 -3.54 -6.13
C SER A 21 -38.82 -4.33 -4.90
N GLY A 22 -38.18 -4.11 -3.76
CA GLY A 22 -38.48 -4.80 -2.52
C GLY A 22 -37.37 -4.66 -1.48
N MET A 23 -37.53 -5.39 -0.37
CA MET A 23 -36.50 -5.53 0.66
C MET A 23 -35.63 -6.75 0.34
N HIS A 24 -34.31 -6.57 0.36
CA HIS A 24 -33.32 -7.60 0.06
C HIS A 24 -32.36 -7.77 1.23
N ALA A 25 -31.90 -9.01 1.44
CA ALA A 25 -30.85 -9.32 2.41
C ALA A 25 -29.47 -9.29 1.75
N PHE A 26 -28.45 -8.92 2.52
CA PHE A 26 -27.06 -9.03 2.10
C PHE A 26 -26.18 -9.63 3.20
N ILE A 27 -25.09 -10.24 2.76
CA ILE A 27 -23.99 -10.72 3.60
C ILE A 27 -22.72 -10.07 3.05
N GLY A 28 -22.05 -9.28 3.88
CA GLY A 28 -20.82 -8.58 3.53
C GLY A 28 -19.63 -9.12 4.32
N THR A 29 -18.57 -9.51 3.62
CA THR A 29 -17.27 -9.76 4.23
C THR A 29 -16.48 -8.45 4.28
N PRO A 30 -15.94 -8.04 5.43
CA PRO A 30 -15.03 -6.90 5.49
C PRO A 30 -13.85 -7.11 4.54
N VAL A 31 -13.74 -6.26 3.51
CA VAL A 31 -12.53 -6.18 2.69
C VAL A 31 -11.55 -5.27 3.41
N VAL A 32 -10.50 -5.86 3.96
CA VAL A 32 -9.35 -5.11 4.46
C VAL A 32 -8.45 -4.83 3.25
N PRO A 33 -8.32 -3.58 2.78
CA PRO A 33 -7.41 -3.27 1.70
C PRO A 33 -5.99 -3.66 2.12
N GLU A 34 -5.23 -4.24 1.19
CA GLU A 34 -3.80 -4.48 1.42
C GLU A 34 -3.12 -3.16 1.81
N PRO A 35 -2.47 -3.07 2.98
CA PRO A 35 -1.83 -1.83 3.39
C PRO A 35 -0.74 -1.38 2.41
N SER A 36 -0.62 -0.08 2.19
CA SER A 36 0.46 0.51 1.37
C SER A 36 1.87 0.28 1.94
N THR A 37 1.98 -0.46 3.04
CA THR A 37 3.22 -0.79 3.76
C THR A 37 4.21 -1.56 2.87
N ILE A 38 3.76 -2.46 1.99
CA ILE A 38 4.66 -3.19 1.07
C ILE A 38 5.29 -2.22 0.07
N PHE A 39 4.48 -1.35 -0.53
CA PHE A 39 4.97 -0.32 -1.45
C PHE A 39 5.88 0.68 -0.76
N LEU A 40 5.51 1.12 0.46
CA LEU A 40 6.33 2.03 1.26
C LEU A 40 7.67 1.38 1.63
N PHE A 41 7.65 0.14 2.10
CA PHE A 41 8.87 -0.60 2.46
C PHE A 41 9.75 -0.83 1.23
N GLY A 42 9.18 -1.28 0.12
CA GLY A 42 9.90 -1.52 -1.13
C GLY A 42 10.52 -0.23 -1.70
N SER A 43 9.73 0.84 -1.81
CA SER A 43 10.23 2.14 -2.30
C SER A 43 11.28 2.75 -1.37
N GLY A 44 11.09 2.63 -0.06
CA GLY A 44 12.06 3.05 0.94
C GLY A 44 13.40 2.31 0.79
N LEU A 45 13.37 0.98 0.63
CA LEU A 45 14.57 0.16 0.44
C LEU A 45 15.30 0.50 -0.87
N ILE A 46 14.56 0.70 -1.96
CA ILE A 46 15.11 1.14 -3.26
C ILE A 46 15.80 2.51 -3.10
N GLY A 47 15.16 3.44 -2.38
CA GLY A 47 15.73 4.75 -2.08
C GLY A 47 17.05 4.65 -1.31
N LEU A 48 17.10 3.83 -0.26
CA LEU A 48 18.30 3.61 0.56
C LEU A 48 19.45 2.99 -0.25
N ILE A 49 19.17 1.99 -1.09
CA ILE A 49 20.18 1.36 -1.96
C ILE A 49 20.71 2.38 -2.98
N SER A 50 19.82 3.16 -3.59
CA SER A 50 20.19 4.19 -4.57
C SER A 50 21.04 5.30 -3.94
N PHE A 51 20.68 5.72 -2.73
CA PHE A 51 21.43 6.70 -1.96
C PHE A 51 22.84 6.20 -1.59
N LYS A 52 22.94 4.95 -1.12
CA LYS A 52 24.24 4.31 -0.83
C LYS A 52 25.10 4.18 -2.09
N ARG A 53 24.51 3.79 -3.22
CA ARG A 53 25.23 3.67 -4.51
C ARG A 53 25.77 5.02 -4.99
N ASN A 54 24.96 6.08 -4.92
CA ASN A 54 25.38 7.44 -5.30
C ASN A 54 26.55 7.94 -4.42
N LEU A 55 26.49 7.69 -3.11
CA LEU A 55 27.56 8.08 -2.19
C LEU A 55 28.88 7.34 -2.45
N PHE A 56 28.82 6.05 -2.80
CA PHE A 56 30.02 5.27 -3.12
C PHE A 56 30.68 5.77 -4.40
N LEU A 57 29.90 5.99 -5.47
CA LEU A 57 30.43 6.47 -6.75
C LEU A 57 31.06 7.87 -6.65
N LYS A 58 30.55 8.74 -5.76
CA LYS A 58 31.14 10.08 -5.53
C LYS A 58 32.47 10.05 -4.78
N ARG A 59 32.75 9.01 -3.99
CA ARG A 59 34.00 8.86 -3.24
C ARG A 59 35.18 8.40 -4.11
N GLU A 60 34.87 7.74 -5.23
CA GLU A 60 35.86 7.18 -6.16
C GLU A 60 36.27 8.16 -7.29
N ALA A 61 35.75 9.40 -7.31
CA ALA A 61 36.16 10.39 -8.30
C ALA A 61 37.62 10.80 -8.04
N PRO A 62 38.58 10.43 -8.91
CA PRO A 62 39.99 10.69 -8.65
C PRO A 62 40.27 12.18 -8.78
N HIS A 63 40.80 12.75 -7.70
CA HIS A 63 41.30 14.11 -7.69
C HIS A 63 42.64 14.16 -8.44
N GLY A 64 42.61 14.40 -9.75
CA GLY A 64 43.85 14.76 -10.46
C GLY A 64 43.89 14.39 -11.93
N SER A 65 43.81 15.41 -12.78
CA SER A 65 44.66 15.47 -13.97
C SER A 65 44.99 16.93 -14.28
N ARG A 66 46.09 17.41 -13.67
CA ARG A 66 46.87 18.51 -14.25
C ARG A 66 47.44 17.98 -15.58
N GLY A 67 46.97 18.52 -16.70
CA GLY A 67 47.56 18.26 -18.01
C GLY A 67 48.98 18.85 -18.10
N PRO A 68 49.92 18.19 -18.81
CA PRO A 68 51.27 18.71 -19.00
C PRO A 68 51.26 19.93 -19.93
N ARG A 69 52.16 20.87 -19.62
CA ARG A 69 52.44 22.09 -20.39
C ARG A 69 53.18 21.79 -21.69
#